data_AF-A0A5C3N1I1-F1
#
_entry.id   AF-A0A5C3N1I1-F1
#
_cell.length_a   1.000
_cell.length_b   1.000
_cell.length_c   1.000
_cell.angle_alpha   90.00
_cell.angle_beta   90.00
_cell.angle_gamma   90.00
#
_symmetry.space_group_name_H-M   'P 1'
#
loop_
_entity.id
_entity.type
_entity.pdbx_description
1 polymer ?
#
loop_
_entity_poly.entity_id
_entity_poly.type
_entity_poly.pdbx_seq_one_letter_code
_entity_poly.pdbx_strand_id
1 'polypeptide(L)'
;MAQQTAIGKALWHQFTVVVILRENMRQRTQSTEDAKLRTALENMRYKSCTDEDITFLRSRIAGLTQGKPKLADPRFRHISVITARNMHRDKINMLGAKQFAMDTNQILTDFYSLDKWKNPTQSRQRKKTKYAKQVHPSEIIEPEIQKILWNLLHTDTGHSAGKLSLCKGMPILIKKKIATECCITNGAKARVVTWHSHDIDGVNILDTLFVELVNPPKEIQLEDLPPNVVPISREALEIECRLPNDTLEKIVRQQI
;
A
#
# COMPACT_ATOMS: atom_id res chain seq x y z
N MET A 1 -15.38 3.29 -27.42
CA MET A 1 -15.95 3.56 -26.08
C MET A 1 -17.48 3.40 -26.07
N ALA A 2 -18.26 4.10 -26.90
CA ALA A 2 -19.74 3.99 -26.88
C ALA A 2 -20.28 2.55 -27.05
N GLN A 3 -19.70 1.75 -27.95
CA GLN A 3 -20.12 0.36 -28.18
C GLN A 3 -19.83 -0.55 -26.97
N GLN A 4 -18.70 -0.35 -26.28
CA GLN A 4 -18.34 -1.10 -25.07
C GLN A 4 -19.30 -0.77 -23.91
N THR A 5 -19.68 0.51 -23.76
CA THR A 5 -20.67 0.94 -22.77
C THR A 5 -22.05 0.35 -23.07
N ALA A 6 -22.48 0.32 -24.33
CA ALA A 6 -23.76 -0.26 -24.73
C ALA A 6 -23.82 -1.77 -24.46
N ILE A 7 -22.76 -2.51 -24.79
CA ILE A 7 -22.65 -3.94 -24.50
C ILE A 7 -22.66 -4.20 -22.99
N GLY A 8 -21.88 -3.44 -22.21
CA GLY A 8 -21.87 -3.58 -20.74
C GLY A 8 -23.24 -3.33 -20.11
N LYS A 9 -23.97 -2.32 -20.59
CA LYS A 9 -25.34 -2.03 -20.14
C LYS A 9 -26.32 -3.15 -20.54
N ALA A 10 -26.23 -3.65 -21.77
CA ALA A 10 -27.07 -4.76 -22.23
C ALA A 10 -26.84 -6.02 -21.40
N LEU A 11 -25.59 -6.38 -21.10
CA LEU A 11 -25.24 -7.48 -20.20
C LEU A 11 -25.76 -7.25 -18.78
N TRP A 12 -25.66 -6.03 -18.26
CA TRP A 12 -26.19 -5.71 -16.93
C TRP A 12 -27.72 -5.92 -16.84
N HIS A 13 -28.46 -5.61 -17.91
CA HIS A 13 -29.91 -5.85 -17.96
C HIS A 13 -30.29 -7.34 -18.06
N GLN A 14 -29.33 -8.24 -18.30
CA GLN A 14 -29.59 -9.69 -18.26
C GLN A 14 -29.65 -10.23 -16.83
N PHE A 15 -29.14 -9.50 -15.82
CA PHE A 15 -29.31 -9.88 -14.42
C PHE A 15 -30.75 -9.62 -13.98
N THR A 16 -31.48 -10.69 -13.64
CA THR A 16 -32.90 -10.64 -13.23
C THR A 16 -33.09 -10.67 -11.72
N VAL A 17 -32.05 -11.01 -10.95
CA VAL A 17 -32.12 -11.20 -9.51
C VAL A 17 -31.13 -10.28 -8.82
N VAL A 18 -31.62 -9.51 -7.84
CA VAL A 18 -30.81 -8.69 -6.95
C VAL A 18 -30.97 -9.20 -5.53
N VAL A 19 -29.86 -9.59 -4.90
CA VAL A 19 -29.84 -10.01 -3.50
C VAL A 19 -29.24 -8.89 -2.66
N ILE A 20 -29.97 -8.44 -1.63
CA ILE A 20 -29.50 -7.41 -0.69
C ILE A 20 -29.28 -8.05 0.67
N LEU A 21 -28.03 -8.16 1.09
CA LEU A 21 -27.67 -8.57 2.44
C LEU A 21 -27.96 -7.42 3.41
N ARG A 22 -28.69 -7.70 4.49
CA ARG A 22 -29.08 -6.70 5.51
C ARG A 22 -28.34 -6.84 6.84
N GLU A 23 -27.73 -8.00 7.08
CA GLU A 23 -27.05 -8.26 8.35
C GLU A 23 -25.63 -7.67 8.35
N ASN A 24 -25.31 -6.88 9.38
CA ASN A 24 -23.99 -6.27 9.54
C ASN A 24 -23.04 -7.18 10.32
N MET A 25 -22.11 -7.80 9.62
CA MET A 25 -21.10 -8.69 10.22
C MET A 25 -19.85 -7.98 10.75
N ARG A 26 -19.73 -6.65 10.56
CA ARG A 26 -18.56 -5.86 11.00
C ARG A 26 -18.68 -5.34 12.43
N GLN A 27 -19.89 -5.03 12.89
CA GLN A 27 -20.20 -4.51 14.23
C GLN A 27 -21.11 -5.48 14.99
N ARG A 28 -20.56 -6.65 15.35
CA ARG A 28 -21.30 -7.70 16.07
C ARG A 28 -21.60 -7.31 17.51
N THR A 29 -20.72 -6.54 18.14
CA THR A 29 -20.93 -6.00 19.47
C THR A 29 -22.12 -5.05 19.47
N GLN A 30 -22.97 -5.14 20.49
CA GLN A 30 -24.20 -4.35 20.61
C GLN A 30 -24.14 -3.40 21.81
N SER A 31 -23.06 -2.65 21.97
CA SER A 31 -23.06 -1.55 22.93
C SER A 31 -24.00 -0.43 22.47
N THR A 32 -24.43 0.42 23.39
CA THR A 32 -25.25 1.61 23.07
C THR A 32 -24.55 2.53 22.08
N GLU A 33 -23.23 2.67 22.19
CA GLU A 33 -22.42 3.49 21.28
C GLU A 33 -22.23 2.82 19.90
N ASP A 34 -22.15 1.48 19.84
CA ASP A 34 -22.14 0.75 18.56
C ASP A 34 -23.46 0.89 17.81
N ALA A 35 -24.58 0.88 18.54
CA ALA A 35 -25.90 1.11 17.96
C ALA A 35 -26.00 2.52 17.35
N LYS A 36 -25.55 3.55 18.07
CA LYS A 36 -25.48 4.93 17.54
C LYS A 36 -24.61 5.02 16.29
N LEU A 37 -23.44 4.39 16.30
CA LEU A 37 -22.55 4.38 15.13
C LEU A 37 -23.20 3.68 13.93
N ARG A 38 -23.91 2.57 14.14
CA ARG A 38 -24.62 1.85 13.09
C ARG A 38 -25.71 2.71 12.45
N THR A 39 -26.54 3.36 13.27
CA THR A 39 -27.57 4.30 12.82
C THR A 39 -26.96 5.45 12.02
N ALA A 40 -25.91 6.08 12.54
CA ALA A 40 -25.23 7.17 11.84
C ALA A 40 -24.64 6.73 10.49
N LEU A 41 -24.09 5.51 10.38
CA LEU A 41 -23.56 4.97 9.12
C LEU A 41 -24.67 4.72 8.08
N GLU A 42 -25.82 4.24 8.51
CA GLU A 42 -26.98 4.04 7.63
C GLU A 42 -27.53 5.39 7.15
N ASN A 43 -27.69 6.36 8.05
CA ASN A 43 -28.12 7.70 7.70
C ASN A 43 -27.14 8.41 6.76
N MET A 44 -25.82 8.27 6.98
CA MET A 44 -24.80 8.78 6.06
C MET A 44 -24.94 8.20 4.65
N ARG A 45 -25.26 6.90 4.53
CA ARG A 45 -25.48 6.25 3.24
C ARG A 45 -26.66 6.85 2.46
N TYR A 46 -27.72 7.23 3.17
CA TYR A 46 -28.92 7.85 2.59
C TYR A 46 -28.90 9.38 2.60
N LYS A 47 -27.78 10.00 3.02
CA LYS A 47 -27.63 11.46 3.17
C LYS A 47 -28.68 12.08 4.10
N SER A 48 -29.04 11.35 5.16
CA SER A 48 -30.11 11.69 6.11
C SER A 48 -29.61 11.80 7.56
N CYS A 49 -28.37 12.26 7.77
CA CYS A 49 -27.80 12.42 9.11
C CYS A 49 -28.61 13.40 9.96
N THR A 50 -28.90 13.02 11.21
CA THR A 50 -29.56 13.89 12.18
C THR A 50 -28.53 14.70 13.00
N ASP A 51 -29.01 15.65 13.81
CA ASP A 51 -28.15 16.41 14.72
C ASP A 51 -27.53 15.51 15.81
N GLU A 52 -28.22 14.44 16.21
CA GLU A 52 -27.69 13.41 17.12
C GLU A 52 -26.53 12.65 16.47
N ASP A 53 -26.64 12.28 15.19
CA ASP A 53 -25.57 11.62 14.44
C ASP A 53 -24.33 12.52 14.37
N ILE A 54 -24.52 13.80 14.03
CA ILE A 54 -23.44 14.78 13.92
C ILE A 54 -22.78 14.99 15.28
N THR A 55 -23.56 15.12 16.35
CA THR A 55 -23.07 15.29 17.73
C THR A 55 -22.27 14.07 18.17
N PHE A 56 -22.79 12.86 17.91
CA PHE A 56 -22.10 11.62 18.19
C PHE A 56 -20.76 11.53 17.44
N LEU A 57 -20.72 11.80 16.14
CA LEU A 57 -19.49 11.77 15.36
C LEU A 57 -18.48 12.82 15.83
N ARG A 58 -18.92 14.03 16.19
CA ARG A 58 -18.08 15.09 16.74
C ARG A 58 -17.46 14.70 18.08
N SER A 59 -18.13 13.87 18.89
CA SER A 59 -17.56 13.35 20.14
C SER A 59 -16.32 12.47 19.91
N ARG A 60 -16.15 11.90 18.71
CA ARG A 60 -15.02 11.04 18.33
C ARG A 60 -13.84 11.81 17.75
N ILE A 61 -13.99 13.11 17.50
CA ILE A 61 -12.89 13.95 17.05
C ILE A 61 -11.91 14.13 18.20
N ALA A 62 -10.64 13.76 17.97
CA ALA A 62 -9.61 13.93 18.96
C ALA A 62 -9.38 15.42 19.28
N GLY A 63 -9.09 15.74 20.55
CA GLY A 63 -8.89 17.13 20.96
C GLY A 63 -8.37 17.27 22.39
N LEU A 64 -8.10 18.52 22.78
CA LEU A 64 -7.54 18.86 24.10
C LEU A 64 -8.59 18.95 25.21
N THR A 65 -9.87 19.05 24.83
CA THR A 65 -10.99 19.22 25.77
C THR A 65 -11.28 17.92 26.54
N GLN A 66 -11.78 18.07 27.77
CA GLN A 66 -12.15 16.95 28.62
C GLN A 66 -13.20 16.07 27.93
N GLY A 67 -13.03 14.75 28.01
CA GLY A 67 -13.92 13.76 27.39
C GLY A 67 -13.65 13.47 25.91
N LYS A 68 -12.76 14.21 25.24
CA LYS A 68 -12.37 13.89 23.85
C LYS A 68 -11.27 12.82 23.79
N PRO A 69 -11.24 11.98 22.74
CA PRO A 69 -10.15 11.07 22.51
C PRO A 69 -8.81 11.80 22.39
N LYS A 70 -7.75 11.23 22.98
CA LYS A 70 -6.39 11.76 22.85
C LYS A 70 -5.60 10.84 21.93
N LEU A 71 -5.00 11.39 20.87
CA LEU A 71 -4.18 10.60 19.94
C LEU A 71 -2.91 10.02 20.58
N ALA A 72 -2.47 10.60 21.69
CA ALA A 72 -1.34 10.07 22.47
C ALA A 72 -1.69 8.82 23.30
N ASP A 73 -2.96 8.42 23.36
CA ASP A 73 -3.38 7.20 24.04
C ASP A 73 -2.73 5.96 23.37
N PRO A 74 -2.10 5.05 24.15
CA PRO A 74 -1.46 3.84 23.63
C PRO A 74 -2.35 2.99 22.71
N ARG A 75 -3.68 3.04 22.88
CA ARG A 75 -4.62 2.30 22.02
C ARG A 75 -4.59 2.74 20.55
N PHE A 76 -4.13 3.96 20.27
CA PHE A 76 -3.96 4.49 18.93
C PHE A 76 -2.53 4.34 18.41
N ARG A 77 -1.68 3.61 19.14
CA ARG A 77 -0.31 3.37 18.72
C ARG A 77 -0.26 2.26 17.66
N HIS A 78 0.48 2.51 16.58
CA HIS A 78 0.71 1.57 15.47
C HIS A 78 -0.57 1.05 14.78
N ILE A 79 -1.67 1.79 14.87
CA ILE A 79 -2.92 1.45 14.18
C ILE A 79 -2.91 1.96 12.73
N SER A 80 -3.81 1.43 11.91
CA SER A 80 -4.01 1.92 10.54
C SER A 80 -4.60 3.33 10.55
N VAL A 81 -3.98 4.24 9.80
CA VAL A 81 -4.49 5.61 9.58
C VAL A 81 -4.97 5.74 8.15
N ILE A 82 -6.21 6.19 7.98
CA ILE A 82 -6.82 6.44 6.67
C ILE A 82 -6.69 7.92 6.34
N THR A 83 -6.16 8.24 5.16
CA THR A 83 -5.96 9.61 4.70
C THR A 83 -6.58 9.83 3.32
N ALA A 84 -6.99 11.06 3.03
CA ALA A 84 -7.57 11.42 1.74
C ALA A 84 -6.58 11.38 0.56
N ARG A 85 -5.27 11.54 0.80
CA ARG A 85 -4.24 11.61 -0.25
C ARG A 85 -3.10 10.64 0.02
N ASN A 86 -2.59 10.00 -1.03
CA ASN A 86 -1.43 9.08 -0.95
C ASN A 86 -0.20 9.74 -0.32
N MET A 87 0.10 11.00 -0.65
CA MET A 87 1.24 11.72 -0.07
C MET A 87 1.19 11.83 1.46
N HIS A 88 -0.02 11.97 2.04
CA HIS A 88 -0.18 12.05 3.50
C HIS A 88 0.04 10.67 4.12
N ARG A 89 -0.54 9.61 3.54
CA ARG A 89 -0.26 8.22 3.94
C ARG A 89 1.25 7.95 3.92
N ASP A 90 1.94 8.30 2.84
CA ASP A 90 3.36 7.99 2.66
C ASP A 90 4.22 8.72 3.71
N LYS A 91 3.89 9.99 4.01
CA LYS A 91 4.57 10.74 5.07
C LYS A 91 4.28 10.18 6.47
N ILE A 92 3.02 9.82 6.75
CA ILE A 92 2.63 9.20 8.02
C ILE A 92 3.34 7.86 8.20
N ASN A 93 3.41 7.03 7.15
CA ASN A 93 4.12 5.75 7.20
C ASN A 93 5.62 5.93 7.43
N MET A 94 6.26 6.91 6.78
CA MET A 94 7.67 7.23 7.01
C MET A 94 7.95 7.63 8.47
N LEU A 95 7.10 8.50 9.05
CA LEU A 95 7.22 8.89 10.46
C LEU A 95 6.89 7.72 11.40
N GLY A 96 5.85 6.96 11.06
CA GLY A 96 5.39 5.80 11.82
C GLY A 96 6.41 4.66 11.85
N ALA A 97 7.13 4.42 10.76
CA ALA A 97 8.21 3.43 10.69
C ALA A 97 9.36 3.78 11.64
N LYS A 98 9.81 5.05 11.61
CA LYS A 98 10.83 5.55 12.55
C LYS A 98 10.36 5.44 13.99
N GLN A 99 9.13 5.86 14.25
CA GLN A 99 8.57 5.81 15.59
C GLN A 99 8.41 4.36 16.10
N PHE A 100 7.98 3.43 15.25
CA PHE A 100 7.87 2.02 15.60
C PHE A 100 9.22 1.41 15.97
N ALA A 101 10.27 1.74 15.20
CA ALA A 101 11.62 1.30 15.52
C ALA A 101 12.09 1.83 16.88
N MET A 102 11.86 3.12 17.18
CA MET A 102 12.17 3.72 18.48
C MET A 102 11.40 3.05 19.62
N ASP A 103 10.09 2.86 19.48
CA ASP A 103 9.24 2.28 20.54
C ASP A 103 9.60 0.83 20.86
N THR A 104 10.12 0.10 19.87
CA THR A 104 10.51 -1.30 20.01
C THR A 104 12.01 -1.47 20.27
N ASN A 105 12.76 -0.37 20.45
CA ASN A 105 14.22 -0.38 20.60
C ASN A 105 14.94 -1.15 19.47
N GLN A 106 14.45 -1.01 18.25
CA GLN A 106 15.02 -1.64 17.05
C GLN A 106 15.63 -0.59 16.12
N ILE A 107 16.52 -1.05 15.25
CA ILE A 107 17.08 -0.24 14.17
C ILE A 107 16.23 -0.44 12.92
N LEU A 108 15.89 0.67 12.27
CA LEU A 108 15.25 0.65 10.97
C LEU A 108 16.31 0.35 9.90
N THR A 109 16.13 -0.74 9.16
CA THR A 109 17.05 -1.15 8.09
C THR A 109 16.52 -0.65 6.76
N ASP A 110 17.37 0.07 6.02
CA ASP A 110 17.06 0.58 4.68
C ASP A 110 17.47 -0.44 3.61
N PHE A 111 16.56 -0.74 2.69
CA PHE A 111 16.76 -1.58 1.53
C PHE A 111 16.48 -0.78 0.27
N TYR A 112 17.34 -0.93 -0.73
CA TYR A 112 17.32 -0.12 -1.93
C TYR A 112 16.87 -0.96 -3.13
N SER A 113 16.23 -0.32 -4.10
CA SER A 113 15.80 -0.98 -5.34
C SER A 113 16.96 -1.14 -6.31
N LEU A 114 16.89 -2.20 -7.13
CA LEU A 114 17.74 -2.32 -8.31
C LEU A 114 16.99 -1.76 -9.51
N ASP A 115 17.46 -0.65 -10.05
CA ASP A 115 16.83 0.01 -11.18
C ASP A 115 17.68 -0.17 -12.45
N LYS A 116 17.00 -0.33 -13.59
CA LYS A 116 17.62 -0.42 -14.91
C LYS A 116 16.89 0.47 -15.90
N TRP A 117 17.62 1.11 -16.81
CA TRP A 117 16.99 1.81 -17.94
C TRP A 117 16.21 0.83 -18.81
N LYS A 118 15.05 1.25 -19.31
CA LYS A 118 14.30 0.45 -20.27
C LYS A 118 14.94 0.55 -21.66
N ASN A 119 15.61 -0.52 -22.09
CA ASN A 119 16.16 -0.62 -23.44
C ASN A 119 15.06 -0.60 -24.52
N PRO A 120 15.20 0.19 -25.60
CA PRO A 120 14.22 0.23 -26.68
C PRO A 120 14.27 -0.97 -27.65
N THR A 121 15.26 -1.86 -27.53
CA THR A 121 15.55 -2.92 -28.51
C THR A 121 14.47 -4.01 -28.64
N GLN A 122 13.45 -4.04 -27.78
CA GLN A 122 12.35 -5.01 -27.88
C GLN A 122 11.03 -4.46 -28.46
N SER A 123 10.89 -3.15 -28.70
CA SER A 123 9.65 -2.64 -29.31
C SER A 123 9.77 -2.57 -30.84
N ARG A 124 9.28 -3.63 -31.52
CA ARG A 124 8.97 -3.60 -32.95
C ARG A 124 8.14 -2.33 -33.27
N GLN A 125 8.70 -1.49 -34.14
CA GLN A 125 8.03 -0.47 -34.96
C GLN A 125 6.78 0.20 -34.35
N ARG A 126 6.91 1.32 -33.64
CA ARG A 126 5.80 2.30 -33.54
C ARG A 126 6.28 3.75 -33.66
N LYS A 127 5.46 4.48 -34.42
CA LYS A 127 5.60 5.83 -34.99
C LYS A 127 6.26 6.87 -34.06
N LYS A 128 7.17 7.65 -34.65
CA LYS A 128 7.82 8.84 -34.06
C LYS A 128 6.77 9.83 -33.53
N THR A 129 6.58 9.89 -32.21
CA THR A 129 5.96 11.03 -31.53
C THR A 129 7.01 12.11 -31.28
N LYS A 130 6.63 13.39 -31.44
CA LYS A 130 7.49 14.59 -31.47
C LYS A 130 8.30 14.92 -30.19
N TYR A 131 8.21 14.12 -29.14
CA TYR A 131 9.07 14.25 -27.96
C TYR A 131 10.19 13.22 -28.11
N ALA A 132 11.40 13.71 -28.39
CA ALA A 132 12.59 12.88 -28.47
C ALA A 132 12.75 12.12 -27.15
N LYS A 133 12.46 10.82 -27.15
CA LYS A 133 12.73 9.94 -26.02
C LYS A 133 14.24 9.93 -25.83
N GLN A 134 14.72 10.25 -24.63
CA GLN A 134 16.11 9.98 -24.28
C GLN A 134 16.31 8.47 -24.41
N VAL A 135 17.15 8.09 -25.36
CA VAL A 135 17.52 6.70 -25.58
C VAL A 135 18.78 6.48 -24.78
N HIS A 136 18.66 5.72 -23.69
CA HIS A 136 19.81 5.34 -22.90
C HIS A 136 20.64 4.29 -23.66
N PRO A 137 21.96 4.47 -23.78
CA PRO A 137 22.83 3.53 -24.51
C PRO A 137 23.09 2.23 -23.73
N SER A 138 22.77 2.22 -22.43
CA SER A 138 22.99 1.10 -21.51
C SER A 138 21.76 0.92 -20.61
N GLU A 139 21.59 -0.29 -20.07
CA GLU A 139 20.61 -0.57 -19.01
C GLU A 139 21.08 -0.08 -17.63
N ILE A 140 22.36 0.23 -17.50
CA ILE A 140 22.99 0.64 -16.25
C ILE A 140 22.67 2.10 -15.98
N ILE A 141 22.12 2.37 -14.79
CA ILE A 141 21.87 3.72 -14.31
C ILE A 141 23.11 4.22 -13.58
N GLU A 142 23.50 5.46 -13.89
CA GLU A 142 24.63 6.12 -13.24
C GLU A 142 24.38 6.27 -11.72
N PRO A 143 25.40 6.11 -10.86
CA PRO A 143 25.21 6.14 -9.40
C PRO A 143 24.53 7.41 -8.86
N GLU A 144 24.80 8.57 -9.47
CA GLU A 144 24.15 9.83 -9.06
C GLU A 144 22.67 9.88 -9.41
N ILE A 145 22.27 9.34 -10.57
CA ILE A 145 20.86 9.21 -10.95
C ILE A 145 20.19 8.16 -10.07
N GLN A 146 20.88 7.05 -9.75
CA GLN A 146 20.36 6.01 -8.86
C GLN A 146 20.03 6.57 -7.47
N LYS A 147 20.91 7.41 -6.90
CA LYS A 147 20.64 8.10 -5.63
C LYS A 147 19.42 9.01 -5.71
N ILE A 148 19.20 9.68 -6.84
CA ILE A 148 17.98 10.48 -7.05
C ILE A 148 16.76 9.55 -7.08
N LEU A 149 16.80 8.47 -7.86
CA LEU A 149 15.69 7.52 -8.01
C LEU A 149 15.27 6.85 -6.69
N TRP A 150 16.22 6.58 -5.79
CA TRP A 150 15.94 6.05 -4.46
C TRP A 150 15.22 7.05 -3.54
N ASN A 151 15.45 8.35 -3.74
CA ASN A 151 14.91 9.42 -2.91
C ASN A 151 13.71 10.14 -3.52
N LEU A 152 13.28 9.75 -4.73
CA LEU A 152 12.07 10.28 -5.35
C LEU A 152 10.83 10.01 -4.48
N LEU A 153 9.87 10.93 -4.56
CA LEU A 153 8.58 10.74 -3.91
C LEU A 153 7.84 9.57 -4.56
N HIS A 154 7.01 8.91 -3.76
CA HIS A 154 6.21 7.78 -4.22
C HIS A 154 5.22 8.21 -5.33
N THR A 155 4.75 9.45 -5.31
CA THR A 155 3.89 10.01 -6.36
C THR A 155 4.58 10.10 -7.71
N ASP A 156 5.89 10.30 -7.71
CA ASP A 156 6.71 10.47 -8.91
C ASP A 156 7.23 9.15 -9.45
N THR A 157 6.84 8.01 -8.85
CA THR A 157 7.32 6.65 -9.17
C THR A 157 6.18 5.64 -9.28
N GLY A 158 4.95 6.09 -9.57
CA GLY A 158 3.78 5.22 -9.66
C GLY A 158 3.45 4.48 -8.35
N HIS A 159 3.85 5.05 -7.21
CA HIS A 159 3.76 4.47 -5.87
C HIS A 159 4.60 3.19 -5.65
N SER A 160 5.71 3.06 -6.38
CA SER A 160 6.74 2.03 -6.20
C SER A 160 7.98 2.63 -5.55
N ALA A 161 8.23 2.28 -4.28
CA ALA A 161 9.32 2.86 -3.50
C ALA A 161 10.70 2.50 -4.08
N GLY A 162 11.60 3.47 -4.17
CA GLY A 162 13.02 3.21 -4.47
C GLY A 162 13.81 2.76 -3.23
N LYS A 163 13.33 3.12 -2.05
CA LYS A 163 13.88 2.71 -0.76
C LYS A 163 12.78 2.22 0.18
N LEU A 164 12.96 1.04 0.75
CA LEU A 164 12.09 0.45 1.75
C LEU A 164 12.81 0.40 3.10
N SER A 165 12.18 0.95 4.13
CA SER A 165 12.73 0.97 5.49
C SER A 165 11.90 0.04 6.37
N LEU A 166 12.51 -1.02 6.92
CA LEU A 166 11.79 -2.07 7.66
C LEU A 166 12.50 -2.42 8.99
N CYS A 167 11.72 -2.92 9.95
CA CYS A 167 12.24 -3.60 11.14
C CYS A 167 11.29 -4.74 11.54
N LYS A 168 11.74 -5.65 12.40
CA LYS A 168 10.96 -6.84 12.76
C LYS A 168 9.72 -6.44 13.56
N GLY A 169 8.64 -7.17 13.34
CA GLY A 169 7.32 -6.94 13.93
C GLY A 169 6.54 -5.77 13.34
N MET A 170 7.11 -4.99 12.41
CA MET A 170 6.44 -3.83 11.82
C MET A 170 5.18 -4.25 11.05
N PRO A 171 4.03 -3.57 11.26
CA PRO A 171 2.82 -3.84 10.48
C PRO A 171 2.97 -3.31 9.05
N ILE A 172 2.62 -4.13 8.08
CA ILE A 172 2.67 -3.81 6.65
C ILE A 172 1.36 -4.19 5.94
N LEU A 173 1.21 -3.69 4.72
CA LEU A 173 0.11 -4.03 3.83
C LEU A 173 0.68 -4.51 2.50
N ILE A 174 0.29 -5.71 2.07
CA ILE A 174 0.69 -6.27 0.78
C ILE A 174 -0.06 -5.53 -0.32
N LYS A 175 0.64 -5.02 -1.35
CA LYS A 175 0.03 -4.23 -2.44
C LYS A 175 -0.18 -5.00 -3.75
N LYS A 176 0.28 -6.24 -3.82
CA LYS A 176 0.21 -7.08 -5.02
C LYS A 176 -0.54 -8.38 -4.74
N LYS A 177 -1.10 -8.98 -5.79
CA LYS A 177 -1.63 -10.35 -5.74
C LYS A 177 -0.50 -11.28 -6.15
N ILE A 178 0.05 -12.03 -5.20
CA ILE A 178 1.19 -12.92 -5.44
C ILE A 178 0.68 -14.35 -5.55
N ALA A 179 0.03 -14.85 -4.50
CA ALA A 179 -0.50 -16.21 -4.40
C ALA A 179 -1.84 -16.16 -3.68
N THR A 180 -2.95 -16.28 -4.40
CA THR A 180 -4.29 -16.10 -3.83
C THR A 180 -4.67 -17.27 -2.94
N GLU A 181 -4.26 -18.46 -3.32
CA GLU A 181 -4.35 -19.72 -2.59
C GLU A 181 -3.62 -19.70 -1.25
N CYS A 182 -2.53 -18.93 -1.15
CA CYS A 182 -1.78 -18.70 0.08
C CYS A 182 -2.18 -17.37 0.76
N CYS A 183 -3.35 -16.80 0.42
CA CYS A 183 -3.85 -15.52 0.95
C CYS A 183 -2.88 -14.32 0.79
N ILE A 184 -1.84 -14.43 -0.04
CA ILE A 184 -0.86 -13.37 -0.34
C ILE A 184 -1.45 -12.46 -1.41
N THR A 185 -2.34 -11.58 -0.96
CA THR A 185 -3.19 -10.76 -1.83
C THR A 185 -3.07 -9.27 -1.55
N ASN A 186 -3.42 -8.46 -2.55
CA ASN A 186 -3.44 -7.01 -2.37
C ASN A 186 -4.47 -6.62 -1.30
N GLY A 187 -4.01 -5.90 -0.28
CA GLY A 187 -4.78 -5.49 0.89
C GLY A 187 -4.62 -6.43 2.09
N ALA A 188 -3.90 -7.54 1.96
CA ALA A 188 -3.61 -8.41 3.10
C ALA A 188 -2.70 -7.68 4.11
N LYS A 189 -3.08 -7.73 5.39
CA LYS A 189 -2.30 -7.18 6.51
C LYS A 189 -1.29 -8.22 6.95
N ALA A 190 -0.07 -7.80 7.23
CA ALA A 190 0.96 -8.70 7.72
C ALA A 190 1.90 -7.98 8.70
N ARG A 191 2.74 -8.76 9.38
CA ARG A 191 3.83 -8.27 10.22
C ARG A 191 5.15 -8.78 9.68
N VAL A 192 6.18 -7.94 9.67
CA VAL A 192 7.53 -8.36 9.27
C VAL A 192 8.07 -9.36 10.28
N VAL A 193 8.50 -10.54 9.84
CA VAL A 193 9.15 -11.54 10.69
C VAL A 193 10.66 -11.40 10.56
N THR A 194 11.16 -11.54 9.34
CA THR A 194 12.58 -11.41 8.99
C THR A 194 12.73 -11.22 7.48
N TRP A 195 13.96 -11.10 7.00
CA TRP A 195 14.27 -10.97 5.59
C TRP A 195 15.59 -11.64 5.22
N HIS A 196 15.76 -11.90 3.93
CA HIS A 196 17.04 -12.19 3.30
C HIS A 196 17.42 -11.02 2.39
N SER A 197 18.68 -10.58 2.50
CA SER A 197 19.22 -9.46 1.75
C SER A 197 20.70 -9.68 1.45
N HIS A 198 21.21 -8.98 0.44
CA HIS A 198 22.62 -8.97 0.09
C HIS A 198 23.10 -7.52 -0.12
N ASP A 199 24.40 -7.30 0.02
CA ASP A 199 25.03 -6.01 -0.24
C ASP A 199 25.56 -5.95 -1.68
N ILE A 200 25.30 -4.84 -2.37
CA ILE A 200 25.92 -4.49 -3.64
C ILE A 200 26.48 -3.08 -3.50
N ASP A 201 27.79 -2.92 -3.68
CA ASP A 201 28.48 -1.63 -3.65
C ASP A 201 28.19 -0.79 -2.38
N GLY A 202 28.05 -1.45 -1.21
CA GLY A 202 27.74 -0.79 0.07
C GLY A 202 26.27 -0.44 0.25
N VAL A 203 25.39 -0.99 -0.59
CA VAL A 203 23.95 -0.78 -0.57
C VAL A 203 23.22 -2.10 -0.35
N ASN A 204 22.38 -2.16 0.69
CA ASN A 204 21.64 -3.36 1.04
C ASN A 204 20.40 -3.54 0.14
N ILE A 205 20.28 -4.69 -0.51
CA ILE A 205 19.20 -5.04 -1.43
C ILE A 205 18.36 -6.16 -0.83
N LEU A 206 17.04 -5.95 -0.78
CA LEU A 206 16.10 -6.93 -0.26
C LEU A 206 15.77 -7.99 -1.32
N ASP A 207 15.97 -9.26 -1.00
CA ASP A 207 15.65 -10.37 -1.90
C ASP A 207 14.32 -11.03 -1.56
N THR A 208 14.15 -11.36 -0.29
CA THR A 208 12.96 -12.04 0.22
C THR A 208 12.57 -11.48 1.58
N LEU A 209 11.32 -11.07 1.72
CA LEU A 209 10.72 -10.62 2.98
C LEU A 209 9.80 -11.72 3.51
N PHE A 210 10.04 -12.17 4.74
CA PHE A 210 9.16 -13.11 5.42
C PHE A 210 8.19 -12.34 6.29
N VAL A 211 6.89 -12.57 6.07
CA VAL A 211 5.82 -11.84 6.76
C VAL A 211 4.80 -12.80 7.33
N GLU A 212 4.29 -12.49 8.52
CA GLU A 212 3.20 -13.20 9.17
C GLU A 212 1.87 -12.55 8.78
N LEU A 213 0.98 -13.29 8.13
CA LEU A 213 -0.35 -12.79 7.76
C LEU A 213 -1.24 -12.61 9.00
N VAL A 214 -1.89 -11.45 9.11
CA VAL A 214 -2.78 -11.13 10.23
C VAL A 214 -4.22 -11.46 9.86
N ASN A 215 -4.81 -12.42 10.57
CA ASN A 215 -6.18 -12.91 10.36
C ASN A 215 -6.47 -13.30 8.88
N PRO A 216 -5.67 -14.19 8.28
CA PRO A 216 -5.95 -14.66 6.93
C PRO A 216 -7.31 -15.41 6.91
N PRO A 217 -8.02 -15.42 5.76
CA PRO A 217 -9.28 -16.16 5.62
C PRO A 217 -9.18 -17.66 5.93
N LYS A 218 -7.99 -18.23 5.75
CA LYS A 218 -7.65 -19.61 6.07
C LYS A 218 -6.24 -19.63 6.65
N GLU A 219 -5.99 -20.52 7.61
CA GLU A 219 -4.64 -20.81 8.08
C GLU A 219 -3.80 -21.42 6.96
N ILE A 220 -2.58 -20.92 6.82
CA ILE A 220 -1.62 -21.36 5.82
C ILE A 220 -0.36 -21.79 6.53
N GLN A 221 0.20 -22.93 6.13
CA GLN A 221 1.50 -23.38 6.58
C GLN A 221 2.27 -23.87 5.36
N LEU A 222 3.34 -23.17 5.03
CA LEU A 222 4.28 -23.61 4.01
C LEU A 222 5.28 -24.56 4.67
N GLU A 223 5.84 -25.49 3.88
CA GLU A 223 6.88 -26.39 4.35
C GLU A 223 8.07 -25.58 4.91
N ASP A 224 8.62 -26.04 6.03
CA ASP A 224 9.71 -25.40 6.77
C ASP A 224 9.44 -23.98 7.32
N LEU A 225 8.21 -23.46 7.21
CA LEU A 225 7.84 -22.16 7.77
C LEU A 225 6.81 -22.28 8.90
N PRO A 226 6.86 -21.37 9.89
CA PRO A 226 5.83 -21.29 10.91
C PRO A 226 4.44 -21.00 10.31
N PRO A 227 3.36 -21.31 11.04
CA PRO A 227 2.00 -20.99 10.62
C PRO A 227 1.84 -19.50 10.24
N ASN A 228 1.15 -19.27 9.13
CA ASN A 228 0.85 -17.98 8.51
C ASN A 228 2.06 -17.14 8.10
N VAL A 229 3.28 -17.68 8.16
CA VAL A 229 4.48 -17.02 7.65
C VAL A 229 4.66 -17.35 6.18
N VAL A 230 4.77 -16.31 5.35
CA VAL A 230 4.91 -16.44 3.90
C VAL A 230 6.10 -15.61 3.39
N PRO A 231 6.84 -16.12 2.38
CA PRO A 231 7.88 -15.35 1.71
C PRO A 231 7.27 -14.45 0.63
N ILE A 232 7.80 -13.25 0.51
CA ILE A 232 7.54 -12.33 -0.59
C ILE A 232 8.88 -12.04 -1.25
N SER A 233 9.00 -12.35 -2.54
CA SER A 233 10.24 -12.15 -3.29
C SER A 233 10.20 -10.85 -4.10
N ARG A 234 11.38 -10.31 -4.39
CA ARG A 234 11.56 -9.15 -5.26
C ARG A 234 10.99 -9.43 -6.66
N GLU A 235 10.30 -8.46 -7.23
CA GLU A 235 9.78 -8.52 -8.60
C GLU A 235 10.23 -7.31 -9.42
N ALA A 236 10.40 -7.52 -10.73
CA ALA A 236 10.65 -6.45 -11.68
C ALA A 236 9.34 -5.78 -12.11
N LEU A 237 9.25 -4.46 -11.93
CA LEU A 237 8.13 -3.64 -12.36
C LEU A 237 8.61 -2.52 -13.28
N GLU A 238 7.96 -2.39 -14.44
CA GLU A 238 8.17 -1.21 -15.28
C GLU A 238 7.44 -0.01 -14.68
N ILE A 239 8.18 1.07 -14.42
CA ILE A 239 7.63 2.32 -13.90
C ILE A 239 8.10 3.51 -14.72
N GLU A 240 7.27 4.55 -14.74
CA GLU A 240 7.63 5.87 -15.26
C GLU A 240 7.94 6.76 -14.06
N CYS A 241 9.14 7.35 -14.07
CA CYS A 241 9.63 8.21 -13.00
C CYS A 241 9.71 9.65 -13.48
N ARG A 242 9.25 10.60 -12.66
CA ARG A 242 9.49 12.03 -12.88
C ARG A 242 10.73 12.46 -12.11
N LEU A 243 11.77 12.85 -12.83
CA LEU A 243 13.02 13.35 -12.26
C LEU A 243 12.88 14.83 -11.79
N PRO A 244 13.79 15.34 -10.95
CA PRO A 244 13.73 16.72 -10.43
C PRO A 244 13.81 17.82 -11.50
N ASN A 245 14.30 17.49 -12.70
CA ASN A 245 14.34 18.34 -13.89
C ASN A 245 13.05 18.24 -14.74
N ASP A 246 11.99 17.65 -14.19
CA ASP A 246 10.71 17.35 -14.84
C ASP A 246 10.79 16.39 -16.05
N THR A 247 11.93 15.73 -16.29
CA THR A 247 12.01 14.69 -17.32
C THR A 247 11.30 13.42 -16.86
N LEU A 248 10.59 12.79 -17.79
CA LEU A 248 9.92 11.51 -17.57
C LEU A 248 10.79 10.39 -18.13
N GLU A 249 11.24 9.50 -17.25
CA GLU A 249 12.07 8.37 -17.61
C GLU A 249 11.36 7.03 -17.34
N LYS A 250 11.66 6.02 -18.15
CA LYS A 250 11.12 4.67 -17.97
C LYS A 250 12.21 3.74 -17.50
N ILE A 251 11.98 3.13 -16.34
CA ILE A 251 12.90 2.18 -15.72
C ILE A 251 12.20 0.87 -15.41
N VAL A 252 13.00 -0.18 -15.31
CA VAL A 252 12.60 -1.44 -14.69
C VAL A 252 13.15 -1.40 -13.27
N ARG A 253 12.25 -1.31 -12.28
CA ARG A 253 12.58 -1.33 -10.86
C ARG A 253 12.37 -2.72 -10.30
N GLN A 254 13.38 -3.29 -9.67
CA GLN A 254 13.25 -4.50 -8.88
C GLN A 254 13.17 -4.15 -7.40
N GLN A 255 12.01 -4.41 -6.79
CA GLN A 255 11.77 -4.23 -5.36
C GLN A 255 10.60 -5.13 -4.92
N ILE A 256 10.49 -5.38 -3.60
CA ILE A 256 9.33 -6.05 -2.98
C ILE A 256 8.09 -5.13 -2.97
#